data_AF-A0A2V7VG53-F1
#
_entry.id   AF-A0A2V7VG53-F1
#
_cell.length_a   1.000
_cell.length_b   1.000
_cell.length_c   1.000
_cell.angle_alpha   90.00
_cell.angle_beta   90.00
_cell.angle_gamma   90.00
#
_symmetry.space_group_name_H-M   'P 1'
#
loop_
_entity.id
_entity.type
_entity.pdbx_description
1 polymer ?
#
loop_
_entity_poly.entity_id
_entity_poly.type
_entity_poly.pdbx_seq_one_letter_code
_entity_poly.pdbx_strand_id
1 'polypeptide(L)' 'MKVYDTPSIRNVAVVGHGGCGKTSLVSAMLFDMGAVNRLGRVDDGTTVTDFDPDEVERRISLQAALAWGEWRKTKIN' A
#
# COMPACT_ATOMS: atom_id res chain seq x y z
N MET A 1 -0.60 21.16 4.74
CA MET A 1 0.30 20.00 4.52
C MET A 1 1.10 19.81 5.81
N LYS A 2 1.04 18.62 6.43
CA LYS A 2 1.81 18.35 7.65
C LYS A 2 3.28 18.21 7.28
N VAL A 3 4.15 18.96 7.95
CA VAL A 3 5.60 18.89 7.76
C VAL A 3 6.15 17.82 8.69
N TYR A 4 6.96 16.92 8.14
CA TYR A 4 7.60 15.84 8.88
C TYR A 4 9.09 16.13 8.98
N ASP A 5 9.65 16.06 10.18
CA ASP A 5 11.09 16.14 10.37
C ASP A 5 11.76 14.89 9.78
N THR A 6 12.98 15.02 9.24
CA THR A 6 13.73 13.91 8.63
C THR A 6 13.73 12.62 9.46
N PRO A 7 13.90 12.65 10.80
CA PRO A 7 13.88 11.43 11.63
C PRO A 7 12.51 10.74 11.70
N SER A 8 11.43 11.43 11.36
CA SER A 8 10.05 10.94 11.36
C SER A 8 9.58 10.39 10.01
N ILE A 9 10.48 10.28 9.02
CA ILE A 9 10.19 9.69 7.71
C ILE A 9 10.80 8.29 7.63
N ARG A 10 10.02 7.32 7.16
CA ARG A 10 10.46 5.96 6.86
C ARG A 10 10.05 5.62 5.43
N ASN A 11 11.02 5.19 4.62
CA ASN A 11 10.76 4.67 3.28
C ASN A 11 10.89 3.15 3.35
N VAL A 12 9.84 2.43 2.93
CA VAL A 12 9.77 0.98 3.02
C VAL A 12 9.39 0.41 1.66
N ALA A 13 10.05 -0.68 1.27
CA ALA A 13 9.66 -1.46 0.11
C ALA A 13 9.18 -2.85 0.56
N VAL A 14 8.01 -3.27 0.08
CA VAL A 14 7.48 -4.61 0.34
C VAL A 14 7.81 -5.51 -0.85
N VAL A 15 8.74 -6.44 -0.65
CA VAL A 15 9.27 -7.34 -1.70
C VAL A 15 9.06 -8.80 -1.32
N GLY A 16 8.96 -9.67 -2.31
CA GLY A 16 8.65 -11.08 -2.11
C GLY A 16 8.05 -11.75 -3.35
N HIS A 17 7.95 -13.07 -3.33
CA HIS A 17 7.51 -13.88 -4.46
C HIS A 17 6.05 -13.62 -4.87
N GLY A 18 5.65 -14.02 -6.08
CA GLY A 18 4.26 -13.94 -6.53
C GLY A 18 3.31 -14.67 -5.58
N GLY A 19 2.14 -14.09 -5.31
CA GLY A 19 1.12 -14.71 -4.46
C GLY A 19 1.41 -14.74 -2.94
N CYS A 20 2.56 -14.24 -2.47
CA CYS A 20 2.91 -14.28 -1.04
C CYS A 20 2.19 -13.23 -0.16
N GLY A 21 1.20 -12.50 -0.71
CA GLY A 21 0.38 -11.55 0.04
C GLY A 21 0.93 -10.13 0.21
N LYS A 22 1.96 -9.72 -0.56
CA LYS A 22 2.55 -8.36 -0.49
C LYS A 22 1.49 -7.25 -0.59
N THR A 23 0.68 -7.34 -1.62
CA THR A 23 -0.33 -6.33 -1.98
C THR A 23 -1.43 -6.26 -0.93
N SER A 24 -1.89 -7.42 -0.44
CA SER A 24 -2.83 -7.51 0.67
C SER A 24 -2.27 -6.92 1.96
N LEU A 25 -0.98 -7.15 2.25
CA LEU A 25 -0.29 -6.55 3.39
C LEU A 25 -0.25 -5.03 3.28
N VAL A 26 0.15 -4.48 2.13
CA VAL A 26 0.17 -3.02 1.91
C VAL A 26 -1.23 -2.43 2.05
N SER A 27 -2.26 -3.09 1.50
CA SER A 27 -3.65 -2.65 1.65
C SER A 27 -4.09 -2.62 3.13
N ALA A 28 -3.72 -3.64 3.91
CA ALA A 28 -3.99 -3.68 5.34
C ALA A 28 -3.23 -2.58 6.11
N MET A 29 -1.97 -2.32 5.78
CA MET A 29 -1.18 -1.24 6.38
C MET A 29 -1.84 0.13 6.13
N LEU A 30 -2.29 0.40 4.91
CA LEU A 30 -2.96 1.67 4.57
C LEU A 30 -4.28 1.83 5.32
N PHE A 31 -5.05 0.75 5.46
CA PHE A 31 -6.29 0.78 6.22
C PHE A 31 -6.04 1.01 7.71
N ASP A 32 -5.08 0.31 8.32
CA ASP A 32 -4.72 0.45 9.73
C ASP A 32 -4.16 1.85 10.06
N MET A 33 -3.40 2.45 9.14
CA MET A 33 -2.95 3.84 9.25
C MET A 33 -4.07 4.88 9.05
N GLY A 34 -5.27 4.46 8.64
CA GLY A 34 -6.37 5.36 8.30
C GLY A 34 -6.13 6.17 7.01
N ALA A 35 -5.19 5.75 6.15
CA ALA A 35 -4.93 6.37 4.86
C ALA A 35 -6.04 6.08 3.84
N VAL A 36 -6.78 4.99 4.05
CA VAL A 36 -7.97 4.60 3.27
C VAL A 36 -9.11 4.19 4.21
N ASN A 37 -10.35 4.43 3.79
CA ASN A 37 -11.54 4.17 4.63
C ASN A 37 -12.05 2.73 4.54
N ARG A 38 -11.54 1.93 3.60
CA ARG A 38 -11.94 0.54 3.37
C ARG A 38 -10.70 -0.32 3.18
N LEU A 39 -10.72 -1.52 3.76
CA LEU A 39 -9.74 -2.55 3.46
C LEU A 39 -9.98 -3.09 2.05
N GLY A 40 -9.05 -2.79 1.14
CA GLY A 40 -9.06 -3.29 -0.23
C GLY A 40 -8.65 -4.77 -0.28
N ARG A 41 -9.13 -5.48 -1.29
CA ARG A 41 -8.81 -6.88 -1.57
C ARG A 41 -8.41 -7.05 -3.02
N VAL A 42 -7.32 -7.79 -3.24
CA VAL A 42 -6.80 -8.13 -4.57
C VAL A 42 -7.84 -8.94 -5.34
N ASP A 43 -8.48 -9.91 -4.68
CA ASP A 43 -9.50 -10.77 -5.31
C ASP A 43 -10.72 -9.98 -5.82
N ASP A 44 -11.06 -8.90 -5.11
CA ASP A 44 -12.17 -8.01 -5.45
C ASP A 44 -11.73 -6.88 -6.40
N GLY A 45 -10.45 -6.75 -6.72
CA GLY A 45 -9.92 -5.65 -7.54
C GLY A 45 -10.05 -4.27 -6.88
N THR A 46 -10.04 -4.21 -5.55
CA THR A 46 -10.32 -2.98 -4.77
C THR A 46 -9.11 -2.42 -4.04
N THR A 47 -7.92 -2.98 -4.28
CA THR A 47 -6.66 -2.47 -3.75
C THR A 47 -6.32 -1.13 -4.41
N VAL A 48 -5.83 -0.18 -3.61
CA VAL A 48 -5.46 1.15 -4.12
C VAL A 48 -4.12 1.18 -4.84
N THR A 49 -3.32 0.12 -4.68
CA THR A 49 -1.98 -0.01 -5.28
C THR A 49 -2.00 -0.70 -6.64
N ASP A 50 -3.07 -1.42 -7.00
CA ASP A 50 -3.23 -2.06 -8.31
C ASP A 50 -4.30 -1.28 -9.08
N PHE A 51 -3.88 -0.25 -9.79
CA PHE A 51 -4.78 0.64 -10.53
C PHE A 51 -4.74 0.40 -12.03
N ASP A 52 -3.78 -0.40 -12.52
CA ASP A 52 -3.76 -0.81 -13.92
C ASP A 52 -4.82 -1.89 -14.18
N PRO A 53 -5.64 -1.78 -15.23
CA PRO A 53 -6.64 -2.79 -15.57
C PRO A 53 -6.08 -4.22 -15.68
N ASP A 54 -4.85 -4.40 -16.18
CA ASP A 54 -4.22 -5.72 -16.28
C ASP A 54 -3.90 -6.30 -14.89
N GLU A 55 -3.53 -5.45 -13.92
CA GLU A 55 -3.25 -5.89 -12.55
C GLU A 55 -4.54 -6.35 -11.85
N VAL A 56 -5.63 -5.61 -12.06
CA VAL A 56 -6.97 -5.91 -11.52
C VAL A 56 -7.53 -7.19 -12.15
N GLU A 57 -7.46 -7.32 -13.48
CA GLU A 57 -7.96 -8.49 -14.20
C GLU A 57 -7.18 -9.76 -13.82
N ARG A 58 -5.85 -9.66 -13.76
CA ARG A 58 -4.97 -10.81 -13.49
C ARG A 58 -4.79 -11.10 -12.00
N ARG A 59 -5.26 -10.22 -11.12
CA ARG A 59 -5.10 -10.32 -9.65
C ARG A 59 -3.64 -10.43 -9.21
N ILE A 60 -2.74 -9.77 -9.93
CA ILE A 60 -1.31 -9.72 -9.63
C ILE A 60 -0.80 -8.29 -9.85
N SER A 61 0.08 -7.83 -8.96
CA SER A 61 0.79 -6.58 -9.20
C SER A 61 1.85 -6.78 -10.29
N LEU A 62 1.84 -5.91 -11.30
CA LEU A 62 2.77 -5.90 -12.43
C LEU A 62 3.80 -4.77 -12.28
N GLN A 63 3.42 -3.70 -11.59
CA GLN A 63 4.26 -2.53 -11.38
C GLN A 63 4.43 -2.22 -9.88
N ALA A 64 5.47 -1.44 -9.57
CA ALA A 64 5.63 -0.90 -8.25
C ALA A 64 4.73 0.33 -8.09
N ALA A 65 3.88 0.33 -7.07
CA ALA A 65 3.05 1.46 -6.71
C ALA A 65 3.60 2.20 -5.49
N LEU A 66 3.39 3.51 -5.44
CA LEU A 66 3.70 4.33 -4.28
C LEU A 66 2.43 4.57 -3.48
N ALA A 67 2.51 4.34 -2.17
CA ALA A 67 1.47 4.68 -1.23
C ALA A 67 2.12 5.27 0.02
N TRP A 68 1.35 6.03 0.80
CA TRP A 68 1.88 6.59 2.04
C TRP A 68 0.78 6.69 3.10
N GLY A 69 1.21 6.71 4.36
CA GLY A 69 0.32 6.90 5.50
C GLY A 69 1.08 7.43 6.70
N GLU A 70 0.35 7.93 7.69
CA GLU A 70 0.93 8.29 8.98
C GLU A 70 0.67 7.18 9.99
N TRP A 71 1.74 6.65 10.57
CA TRP A 71 1.66 5.70 11.68
C TRP A 71 2.40 6.25 12.88
N ARG A 72 1.69 6.46 14.02
CA ARG A 72 2.29 6.91 15.28
C ARG A 72 3.21 8.13 15.12
N LYS A 73 2.74 9.18 14.44
CA LYS A 73 3.48 10.42 14.12
C LYS A 73 4.70 10.24 13.20
N THR A 74 4.84 9.08 12.55
CA THR A 74 5.88 8.79 11.55
C THR A 74 5.22 8.69 10.18
N LYS A 75 5.76 9.38 9.18
CA LYS A 75 5.35 9.19 7.79
C LYS A 75 5.99 7.92 7.25
N ILE A 76 5.17 6.98 6.80
CA ILE A 76 5.62 5.81 6.07
C ILE A 76 5.32 6.06 4.59
N ASN A 77 6.37 6.00 3.76
CA ASN A 77 6.29 5.94 2.30
C ASN A 77 6.63 4.52 1.85
#